data_AF-X1SYU5-F1
#
_entry.id   AF-X1SYU5-F1
#
_cell.length_a   1.000
_cell.length_b   1.000
_cell.length_c   1.000
_cell.angle_alpha   90.00
_cell.angle_beta   90.00
_cell.angle_gamma   90.00
#
_symmetry.space_group_name_H-M   'P 1'
#
loop_
_entity.id
_entity.type
_entity.pdbx_description
1 polymer ?
#
loop_
_entity_poly.entity_id
_entity_poly.type
_entity_poly.pdbx_seq_one_letter_code
_entity_poly.pdbx_strand_id
1 'polypeptide(L)'
;IQTSFLIPLHEDKDIGNGRLHPQTRWKQFQRKLYNAFGAWTLAPGNYKGSYEDPETGLEVSDLSRKFILAVPKKDLKRLRDFFKKEGAIFRQKYIYFEAAGKVELLEVNYEKILRNYRK
;
A
#
# COMPACT_ATOMS: atom_id res chain seq x y z
N ILE A 1 4.03 -13.41 12.91
CA ILE A 1 2.62 -12.94 12.81
C ILE A 1 2.27 -12.74 11.35
N GLN A 2 1.08 -13.18 10.95
CA GLN A 2 0.59 -12.93 9.59
C GLN A 2 0.10 -11.49 9.47
N THR A 3 0.46 -10.86 8.36
CA THR A 3 0.02 -9.54 7.96
C THR A 3 -0.47 -9.60 6.52
N SER A 4 -1.43 -8.75 6.18
CA SER A 4 -1.89 -8.59 4.81
C SER A 4 -2.12 -7.11 4.50
N PHE A 5 -2.03 -6.74 3.23
CA PHE A 5 -2.32 -5.38 2.80
C PHE A 5 -2.86 -5.37 1.38
N LEU A 6 -3.62 -4.32 1.09
CA LEU A 6 -4.21 -4.07 -0.22
C LEU A 6 -3.60 -2.80 -0.81
N ILE A 7 -3.19 -2.88 -2.06
CA ILE A 7 -2.76 -1.71 -2.83
C ILE A 7 -3.70 -1.58 -4.03
N PRO A 8 -4.43 -0.46 -4.14
CA PRO A 8 -5.27 -0.16 -5.30
C PRO A 8 -4.51 -0.28 -6.62
N LEU A 9 -5.21 -0.68 -7.68
CA LEU A 9 -4.62 -0.80 -9.01
C LEU A 9 -4.36 0.55 -9.67
N HIS A 10 -5.12 1.57 -9.29
CA HIS A 10 -5.09 2.91 -9.85
C HIS A 10 -4.62 3.90 -8.80
N GLU A 11 -3.91 4.94 -9.24
CA GLU A 11 -3.55 6.09 -8.40
C GLU A 11 -4.81 6.73 -7.80
N ASP A 12 -4.67 7.24 -6.59
CA ASP A 12 -5.66 8.16 -6.02
C ASP A 12 -5.75 9.40 -6.93
N LYS A 13 -6.96 9.91 -7.16
CA LYS A 13 -7.19 11.02 -8.08
C LYS A 13 -6.78 12.37 -7.52
N ASP A 14 -6.74 12.52 -6.19
CA ASP A 14 -6.45 13.79 -5.53
C ASP A 14 -4.95 14.06 -5.45
N ILE A 15 -4.14 13.01 -5.32
CA ILE A 15 -2.67 13.10 -5.27
C ILE A 15 -1.97 12.53 -6.51
N GLY A 16 -2.71 11.84 -7.37
CA GLY A 16 -2.26 11.27 -8.62
C GLY A 16 -3.09 11.77 -9.80
N ASN A 17 -3.36 10.88 -10.76
CA ASN A 17 -4.23 11.19 -11.90
C ASN A 17 -5.18 10.04 -12.24
N GLY A 18 -5.43 9.13 -11.29
CA GLY A 18 -6.31 7.99 -11.50
C GLY A 18 -5.77 6.90 -12.43
N ARG A 19 -4.51 6.99 -12.89
CA ARG A 19 -3.95 6.02 -13.85
C ARG A 19 -3.62 4.69 -13.20
N LEU A 20 -3.73 3.63 -14.01
CA LEU A 20 -3.27 2.29 -13.65
C LEU A 20 -1.77 2.31 -13.34
N HIS A 21 -1.37 1.63 -12.27
CA HIS A 21 0.03 1.49 -11.91
C HIS A 21 0.80 0.66 -12.94
N PRO A 22 1.91 1.19 -13.50
CA PRO A 22 2.70 0.45 -14.47
C PRO A 22 3.36 -0.77 -13.84
N GLN A 23 3.57 -1.83 -14.62
CA GLN A 23 4.16 -3.09 -14.15
C GLN A 23 5.54 -2.89 -13.49
N THR A 24 6.32 -1.93 -13.96
CA THR A 24 7.64 -1.57 -13.40
C THR A 24 7.55 -1.12 -11.94
N ARG A 25 6.52 -0.37 -11.57
CA ARG A 25 6.27 0.09 -10.19
C ARG A 25 6.00 -1.09 -9.26
N TRP A 26 5.18 -2.04 -9.71
CA TRP A 26 4.91 -3.28 -8.97
C TRP A 26 6.19 -4.13 -8.77
N LYS A 27 6.98 -4.33 -9.83
CA LYS A 27 8.24 -5.07 -9.74
C LYS A 27 9.23 -4.40 -8.78
N GLN A 28 9.34 -3.07 -8.83
CA GLN A 28 10.19 -2.31 -7.92
C GLN A 28 9.74 -2.48 -6.46
N PHE A 29 8.44 -2.38 -6.21
CA PHE A 29 7.87 -2.56 -4.88
C PHE A 29 8.14 -3.95 -4.32
N GLN A 30 7.84 -4.99 -5.10
CA GLN A 30 8.07 -6.39 -4.74
C GLN A 30 9.54 -6.67 -4.42
N ARG A 31 10.47 -6.09 -5.19
CA ARG A 31 11.90 -6.20 -4.91
C ARG A 31 12.29 -5.53 -3.59
N LYS A 32 11.77 -4.31 -3.32
CA LYS A 32 12.02 -3.62 -2.05
C LYS A 32 11.47 -4.40 -0.86
N LEU A 33 10.27 -4.96 -1.00
CA LEU A 33 9.61 -5.77 0.01
C LEU A 33 10.40 -7.05 0.31
N TYR A 34 10.84 -7.76 -0.74
CA TYR A 34 11.71 -8.93 -0.61
C TYR A 34 13.05 -8.58 0.07
N ASN A 35 13.72 -7.53 -0.37
CA ASN A 35 15.00 -7.12 0.23
C ASN A 35 14.84 -6.71 1.70
N ALA A 36 13.69 -6.15 2.08
CA ALA A 36 13.42 -5.70 3.44
C ALA A 36 12.96 -6.81 4.38
N PHE A 37 12.19 -7.80 3.92
CA PHE A 37 11.56 -8.78 4.81
C PHE A 37 11.81 -10.24 4.43
N GLY A 38 12.53 -10.50 3.34
CA GLY A 38 12.93 -11.83 2.87
C GLY A 38 11.83 -12.63 2.19
N ALA A 39 10.57 -12.22 2.29
CA ALA A 39 9.45 -12.94 1.67
C ALA A 39 8.23 -12.05 1.47
N TRP A 40 7.40 -12.42 0.50
CA TRP A 40 6.02 -11.96 0.33
C TRP A 40 5.24 -12.96 -0.53
N THR A 41 3.93 -13.00 -0.34
CA THR A 41 3.00 -13.76 -1.18
C THR A 41 2.03 -12.78 -1.81
N LEU A 42 1.81 -12.89 -3.13
CA LEU A 42 0.72 -12.19 -3.81
C LEU A 42 -0.47 -13.14 -3.86
N ALA A 43 -1.60 -12.73 -3.29
CA ALA A 43 -2.82 -13.50 -3.38
C ALA A 43 -3.39 -13.45 -4.81
N PRO A 44 -4.03 -14.52 -5.30
CA PRO A 44 -4.48 -14.59 -6.69
C PRO A 44 -5.63 -13.63 -6.97
N GLY A 45 -5.64 -13.06 -8.18
CA GLY A 45 -6.71 -12.19 -8.66
C GLY A 45 -6.67 -10.76 -8.11
N ASN A 46 -7.77 -10.05 -8.34
CA ASN A 46 -7.99 -8.69 -7.83
C ASN A 46 -9.03 -8.75 -6.70
N TYR A 47 -8.85 -7.91 -5.69
CA TYR A 47 -9.72 -7.81 -4.54
C TYR A 47 -10.52 -6.52 -4.65
N LYS A 48 -11.84 -6.64 -4.77
CA LYS A 48 -12.73 -5.49 -4.73
C LYS A 48 -12.94 -5.06 -3.29
N GLY A 49 -12.82 -3.78 -3.02
CA GLY A 49 -13.11 -3.18 -1.72
C GLY A 49 -13.73 -1.80 -1.87
N SER A 50 -14.26 -1.29 -0.77
CA SER A 50 -14.56 0.12 -0.61
C SER A 50 -14.23 0.58 0.80
N TYR A 51 -13.94 1.88 0.94
CA TYR A 51 -13.74 2.54 2.21
C TYR A 51 -14.31 3.96 2.16
N GLU A 52 -14.64 4.51 3.32
CA GLU A 52 -14.99 5.92 3.43
C GLU A 52 -13.70 6.74 3.48
N ASP A 53 -13.52 7.66 2.55
CA ASP A 53 -12.39 8.59 2.57
C ASP A 53 -12.51 9.50 3.80
N PRO A 54 -11.56 9.45 4.76
CA PRO A 54 -11.62 10.24 5.98
C PRO A 54 -11.66 11.76 5.75
N GLU A 55 -11.20 12.24 4.59
CA GLU A 55 -11.17 13.67 4.26
C GLU A 55 -12.51 14.16 3.69
N THR A 56 -13.20 13.32 2.90
CA THR A 56 -14.40 13.72 2.16
C THR A 56 -15.69 13.09 2.69
N GLY A 57 -15.59 12.02 3.49
CA GLY A 57 -16.73 11.23 3.95
C GLY A 57 -17.42 10.43 2.84
N LEU A 58 -16.82 10.37 1.64
CA LEU A 58 -17.40 9.70 0.48
C LEU A 58 -16.90 8.26 0.38
N GLU A 59 -17.75 7.38 -0.14
CA GLU A 59 -17.35 6.03 -0.48
C GLU A 59 -16.38 6.03 -1.67
N VAL A 60 -15.21 5.44 -1.46
CA VAL A 60 -14.22 5.16 -2.49
C VAL A 60 -14.21 3.66 -2.73
N SER A 61 -14.57 3.24 -3.95
CA SER A 61 -14.45 1.85 -4.40
C SER A 61 -13.18 1.62 -5.19
N ASP A 62 -12.50 0.50 -4.94
CA ASP A 62 -11.30 0.12 -5.68
C ASP A 62 -11.24 -1.38 -6.04
N LEU A 63 -10.38 -1.66 -7.00
CA LEU A 63 -9.81 -2.98 -7.23
C LEU A 63 -8.36 -2.92 -6.78
N SER A 64 -7.97 -3.89 -5.96
CA SER A 64 -6.68 -3.93 -5.29
C SER A 64 -5.94 -5.24 -5.52
N ARG A 65 -4.61 -5.20 -5.35
CA ARG A 65 -3.78 -6.41 -5.18
C ARG A 65 -3.57 -6.67 -3.71
N LYS A 66 -3.79 -7.92 -3.27
CA LYS A 66 -3.54 -8.35 -1.90
C LYS A 66 -2.19 -9.02 -1.78
N PHE A 67 -1.38 -8.54 -0.84
CA PHE A 67 -0.13 -9.16 -0.45
C PHE A 67 -0.24 -9.70 0.97
N ILE A 68 0.48 -10.79 1.23
CA ILE A 68 0.51 -11.47 2.53
C ILE A 68 1.96 -11.68 2.93
N LEU A 69 2.30 -11.31 4.17
CA LEU A 69 3.63 -11.47 4.74
C LEU A 69 3.53 -12.02 6.15
N ALA A 70 4.39 -12.98 6.47
CA ALA A 70 4.67 -13.35 7.84
C ALA A 70 5.92 -12.58 8.31
N VAL A 71 5.80 -11.79 9.37
CA VAL A 71 6.94 -11.08 9.98
C VAL A 71 7.04 -11.38 11.48
N PRO A 72 8.23 -11.32 12.10
CA PRO A 72 8.36 -11.31 13.55
C PRO A 72 7.57 -10.16 14.17
N LYS A 73 6.97 -10.37 15.35
CA LYS A 73 6.15 -9.32 16.03
C LYS A 73 6.94 -8.02 16.25
N LYS A 74 8.24 -8.15 16.56
CA LYS A 74 9.17 -7.01 16.74
C LYS A 74 9.33 -6.15 15.47
N ASP A 75 9.13 -6.72 14.29
CA ASP A 75 9.31 -6.03 13.01
C ASP A 75 8.01 -5.39 12.49
N LEU A 76 6.90 -5.52 13.22
CA LEU A 76 5.62 -4.98 12.77
C LEU A 76 5.64 -3.46 12.63
N LYS A 77 6.30 -2.75 13.54
CA LYS A 77 6.50 -1.30 13.43
C LYS A 77 7.30 -0.95 12.18
N ARG A 78 8.41 -1.67 11.94
CA ARG A 78 9.25 -1.50 10.75
C ARG A 78 8.46 -1.76 9.46
N LEU A 79 7.57 -2.75 9.45
CA LEU A 79 6.70 -3.04 8.32
C LEU A 79 5.71 -1.90 8.05
N ARG A 80 5.07 -1.35 9.09
CA ARG A 80 4.23 -0.15 8.94
C ARG A 80 5.02 1.03 8.38
N ASP A 81 6.18 1.33 8.97
CA ASP A 81 7.04 2.43 8.54
C ASP A 81 7.50 2.24 7.07
N PHE A 82 7.74 0.99 6.66
CA PHE A 82 8.00 0.64 5.26
C PHE A 82 6.82 1.02 4.35
N PHE A 83 5.58 0.66 4.70
CA PHE A 83 4.40 1.03 3.89
C PHE A 83 4.16 2.52 3.85
N LYS A 84 4.30 3.22 4.97
CA LYS A 84 4.14 4.69 5.02
C LYS A 84 5.11 5.40 4.07
N LYS A 85 6.30 4.83 3.85
CA LYS A 85 7.32 5.38 2.96
C LYS A 85 7.21 4.86 1.53
N GLU A 86 7.29 3.54 1.35
CA GLU A 86 7.38 2.90 0.05
C GLU A 86 6.02 2.77 -0.63
N GLY A 87 4.92 2.83 0.13
CA GLY A 87 3.56 2.89 -0.40
C GLY A 87 3.28 4.14 -1.23
N ALA A 88 3.99 5.24 -0.95
CA ALA A 88 3.81 6.51 -1.66
C ALA A 88 4.17 6.43 -3.15
N ILE A 89 4.93 5.42 -3.59
CA ILE A 89 5.17 5.20 -5.03
C ILE A 89 3.87 4.93 -5.79
N PHE A 90 2.85 4.41 -5.10
CA PHE A 90 1.53 4.12 -5.67
C PHE A 90 0.60 5.34 -5.64
N ARG A 91 1.04 6.48 -5.10
CA ARG A 91 0.22 7.69 -4.98
C ARG A 91 -1.16 7.36 -4.40
N GLN A 92 -1.15 6.73 -3.23
CA GLN A 92 -2.33 6.49 -2.40
C GLN A 92 -2.20 7.31 -1.12
N LYS A 93 -3.32 7.89 -0.64
CA LYS A 93 -3.34 8.55 0.67
C LYS A 93 -3.27 7.52 1.80
N TYR A 94 -3.97 6.40 1.63
CA TYR A 94 -4.09 5.34 2.61
C TYR A 94 -3.78 3.96 2.01
N ILE A 95 -3.28 3.05 2.84
CA ILE A 95 -3.14 1.63 2.52
C ILE A 95 -3.90 0.83 3.56
N TYR A 96 -4.82 -0.02 3.10
CA TYR A 96 -5.44 -1.01 3.98
C TYR A 96 -4.38 -2.01 4.45
N PHE A 97 -4.26 -2.16 5.76
CA PHE A 97 -3.32 -3.07 6.40
C PHE A 97 -4.01 -3.88 7.49
N GLU A 98 -3.71 -5.17 7.52
CA GLU A 98 -4.19 -6.11 8.51
C GLU A 98 -3.01 -6.77 9.20
N ALA A 99 -3.00 -6.80 10.52
CA ALA A 99 -2.02 -7.53 11.30
C ALA A 99 -2.70 -8.32 12.42
N ALA A 100 -2.52 -9.65 12.40
CA ALA A 100 -3.10 -10.55 13.39
C ALA A 100 -4.63 -10.31 13.59
N GLY A 101 -5.38 -10.15 12.49
CA GLY A 101 -6.82 -9.94 12.50
C GLY A 101 -7.28 -8.53 12.88
N LYS A 102 -6.35 -7.61 13.18
CA LYS A 102 -6.67 -6.19 13.39
C LYS A 102 -6.40 -5.41 12.12
N VAL A 103 -7.38 -4.60 11.72
CA VAL A 103 -7.34 -3.78 10.51
C VAL A 103 -7.02 -2.33 10.88
N GLU A 104 -6.21 -1.68 10.06
CA GLU A 104 -5.88 -0.26 10.14
C GLU A 104 -5.70 0.33 8.73
N LEU A 105 -6.05 1.61 8.57
CA LEU A 105 -5.69 2.40 7.40
C LEU A 105 -4.35 3.09 7.68
N LEU A 106 -3.30 2.68 6.98
CA LEU A 106 -1.99 3.31 7.10
C LEU A 106 -1.95 4.55 6.20
N GLU A 107 -1.89 5.72 6.83
CA GLU A 107 -1.62 6.98 6.14
C GLU A 107 -0.21 6.98 5.55
N VAL A 108 -0.13 7.28 4.26
CA VAL A 108 1.10 7.24 3.47
C VAL A 108 1.71 8.63 3.41
N ASN A 109 3.03 8.73 3.58
CA ASN A 109 3.73 10.02 3.51
C ASN A 109 4.02 10.41 2.06
N TYR A 110 3.00 10.89 1.34
CA TYR A 110 3.12 11.28 -0.07
C TYR A 110 3.80 12.67 -0.23
N GLU A 111 3.69 13.57 0.74
CA GLU A 111 4.31 14.90 0.69
C GLU A 111 5.83 14.85 0.58
N LYS A 112 6.49 13.92 1.28
CA LYS A 112 7.95 13.73 1.17
C LYS A 112 8.37 13.22 -0.21
N ILE A 113 7.50 12.52 -0.94
CA ILE A 113 7.81 11.92 -2.23
C ILE A 113 7.65 12.92 -3.36
N LEU A 114 6.63 13.78 -3.33
CA LEU A 114 6.41 14.81 -4.36
C LEU A 114 7.59 15.78 -4.50
N ARG A 115 8.33 16.04 -3.41
CA ARG A 115 9.56 16.85 -3.45
C ARG A 115 10.74 16.19 -4.17
N ASN A 116 10.84 14.86 -4.14
CA ASN A 116 11.97 14.13 -4.72
C ASN A 116 11.80 13.78 -6.20
N TYR A 117 10.57 13.80 -6.71
CA TYR A 117 10.26 13.53 -8.13
C TYR A 117 9.99 14.78 -8.98
N ARG A 118 10.14 15.98 -8.38
CA ARG A 118 10.11 17.29 -9.08
C ARG A 118 11.51 17.82 -9.43
N LYS A 119 12.56 16.99 -9.31
CA LYS A 119 13.92 17.28 -9.77
C LYS A 119 14.29 16.39 -10.93
#